data_AF-A0A2A5S0C3-F1
#
_entry.id   AF-A0A2A5S0C3-F1
#
_cell.length_a   1.000
_cell.length_b   1.000
_cell.length_c   1.000
_cell.angle_alpha   90.00
_cell.angle_beta   90.00
_cell.angle_gamma   90.00
#
_symmetry.space_group_name_H-M   'P 1'
#
loop_
_entity.id
_entity.type
_entity.pdbx_description
1 polymer ?
#
loop_
_entity_poly.entity_id
_entity_poly.type
_entity_poly.pdbx_seq_one_letter_code
_entity_poly.pdbx_strand_id
1 'polypeptide(L)'
;MNRYIFYSWQSNLPNRDNRNFIETCIKKGIKRTSTDTFSINYSLDKDTNNEFGSPDIANTIFTKIDSSTFFIADISLINNYSPNPNVLLELGYAIAKLSWERVICIFNLKYGKLEQLPFDLRSHRVLTYNSDNVSDKEKITQIIADTINNSSLLVDAQISSNILNKQKLDRNLTYILNSLNLILGYEKYEFSSIFENDEDVLENKLARRKLLGFYIFKNYDNILSELERFSSSTQVFFSERSVKLLITNLIFSIKSFVHFCSIRQSPTLFINTDEKEESYKVIHSSQLSSSNKDGFILMKIKDINKSEVIDYGNIQTTMQVSNSTNYFILNEDYVSSFIREIVDIVNIIKSYLVQFDEILDIDVMKDFDIKKKEDIEKIIPYNKNILISPVTKELDLNLLEHFPYDDIIIYNIYFHLMRAGTVFNNQNDTDFIIKTFFKNEYILDKKTIQVVDHDVISKEEYTELIENSFYLLQSIILPNSLMNYFRYLQESNTSINKYMKDICSVIEYNIFELLPSLIQEDISHHYIDYLTNNLHTKEMIMAISKKFYLSFKSYEYSFNLFKIYLKELQFDK
;
A
#
# COMPACT_ATOMS: atom_id res chain seq x y z
N MET A 1 -10.76 -10.43 -5.71
CA MET A 1 -10.49 -10.32 -7.16
C MET A 1 -10.53 -11.73 -7.77
N ASN A 2 -11.26 -11.92 -8.88
CA ASN A 2 -11.16 -13.16 -9.66
C ASN A 2 -9.79 -13.22 -10.34
N ARG A 3 -9.04 -14.30 -10.14
CA ARG A 3 -7.76 -14.54 -10.81
C ARG A 3 -8.01 -15.46 -12.01
N TYR A 4 -7.37 -15.20 -13.14
CA TYR A 4 -7.60 -15.97 -14.36
C TYR A 4 -6.37 -16.74 -14.79
N ILE A 5 -6.56 -17.98 -15.24
CA ILE A 5 -5.55 -18.73 -15.98
C ILE A 5 -5.97 -18.75 -17.44
N PHE A 6 -5.14 -18.21 -18.33
CA PHE A 6 -5.36 -18.34 -19.76
C PHE A 6 -4.79 -19.67 -20.25
N TYR A 7 -5.61 -20.51 -20.87
CA TYR A 7 -5.17 -21.77 -21.47
C TYR A 7 -5.23 -21.70 -23.00
N SER A 8 -4.05 -21.78 -23.63
CA SER A 8 -3.86 -21.90 -25.08
C SER A 8 -3.51 -23.35 -25.45
N TRP A 9 -4.21 -23.94 -26.43
CA TRP A 9 -4.09 -25.35 -26.75
C TRP A 9 -3.91 -25.68 -28.24
N GLN A 10 -3.41 -26.88 -28.51
CA GLN A 10 -3.28 -27.43 -29.87
C GLN A 10 -4.61 -27.98 -30.37
N SER A 11 -5.37 -27.20 -31.15
CA SER A 11 -6.66 -27.64 -31.71
C SER A 11 -6.53 -28.77 -32.75
N ASN A 12 -5.34 -28.96 -33.32
CA ASN A 12 -5.07 -29.98 -34.34
C ASN A 12 -4.73 -31.37 -33.77
N LEU A 13 -4.66 -31.53 -32.44
CA LEU A 13 -4.36 -32.81 -31.78
C LEU A 13 -5.61 -33.45 -31.16
N PRO A 14 -5.64 -34.78 -30.98
CA PRO A 14 -6.76 -35.47 -30.34
C PRO A 14 -7.10 -34.89 -28.95
N ASN A 15 -8.33 -34.40 -28.80
CA ASN A 15 -8.80 -33.75 -27.57
C ASN A 15 -8.56 -34.58 -26.31
N ARG A 16 -8.79 -35.90 -26.37
CA ARG A 16 -8.61 -36.81 -25.23
C ARG A 16 -7.18 -36.80 -24.70
N ASP A 17 -6.22 -36.72 -25.60
CA ASP A 17 -4.80 -36.89 -25.28
C ASP A 17 -4.15 -35.55 -24.90
N ASN A 18 -4.68 -34.43 -25.41
CA ASN A 18 -4.14 -33.09 -25.19
C ASN A 18 -5.12 -32.15 -24.47
N ARG A 19 -6.00 -31.47 -25.23
CA ARG A 19 -6.90 -30.42 -24.71
C ARG A 19 -7.63 -30.83 -23.42
N ASN A 20 -8.36 -31.94 -23.46
CA ASN A 20 -9.14 -32.42 -22.31
C ASN A 20 -8.24 -32.94 -21.20
N PHE A 21 -7.10 -33.54 -21.54
CA PHE A 21 -6.14 -34.04 -20.55
C PHE A 21 -5.59 -32.87 -19.72
N ILE A 22 -5.05 -31.86 -20.41
CA ILE A 22 -4.44 -30.67 -19.79
C ILE A 22 -5.53 -29.86 -19.08
N GLU A 23 -6.68 -29.60 -19.70
CA GLU A 23 -7.79 -28.88 -19.07
C GLU A 23 -8.24 -29.57 -17.76
N THR A 24 -8.30 -30.91 -17.76
CA THR A 24 -8.62 -31.66 -16.53
C THR A 24 -7.54 -31.48 -15.46
N CYS A 25 -6.26 -31.48 -15.84
CA CYS A 25 -5.17 -31.28 -14.90
C CYS A 25 -5.19 -29.86 -14.32
N ILE A 26 -5.44 -28.84 -15.14
CA ILE A 26 -5.58 -27.44 -14.70
C ILE A 26 -6.74 -27.33 -13.70
N LYS A 27 -7.94 -27.84 -14.07
CA LYS A 27 -9.12 -27.82 -13.19
C LYS A 27 -8.88 -28.54 -11.87
N LYS A 28 -8.23 -29.70 -11.89
CA LYS A 28 -7.87 -30.43 -10.67
C LYS A 28 -6.81 -29.71 -9.86
N GLY A 29 -5.83 -29.08 -10.51
CA GLY A 29 -4.79 -28.30 -9.85
C GLY A 29 -5.38 -27.13 -9.09
N ILE A 30 -6.25 -26.34 -9.74
CA ILE A 30 -7.01 -25.26 -9.10
C ILE A 30 -7.79 -25.80 -7.90
N LYS A 31 -8.54 -26.90 -8.04
CA LYS A 31 -9.29 -27.51 -6.92
C LYS A 31 -8.43 -27.99 -5.74
N ARG A 32 -7.15 -28.28 -5.96
CA ARG A 32 -6.21 -28.70 -4.92
C ARG A 32 -5.58 -27.52 -4.19
N THR A 33 -5.67 -26.32 -4.75
CA THR A 33 -5.29 -25.11 -4.05
C THR A 33 -6.38 -24.74 -3.04
N SER A 34 -6.00 -24.30 -1.85
CA SER A 34 -6.90 -23.91 -0.76
C SER A 34 -7.58 -22.55 -0.97
N THR A 35 -7.52 -22.02 -2.19
CA THR A 35 -8.05 -20.71 -2.59
C THR A 35 -9.02 -20.89 -3.76
N ASP A 36 -10.32 -20.75 -3.50
CA ASP A 36 -11.41 -20.88 -4.51
C ASP A 36 -11.49 -19.70 -5.51
N THR A 37 -10.36 -19.07 -5.87
CA THR A 37 -10.35 -17.75 -6.54
C THR A 37 -9.90 -17.75 -8.00
N PHE A 38 -9.59 -18.92 -8.59
CA PHE A 38 -9.10 -19.00 -9.98
C PHE A 38 -10.18 -19.51 -10.97
N SER A 39 -10.41 -18.73 -12.02
CA SER A 39 -11.22 -19.09 -13.19
C SER A 39 -10.32 -19.35 -14.41
N ILE A 40 -10.77 -20.17 -15.35
CA ILE A 40 -10.01 -20.48 -16.58
C ILE A 40 -10.61 -19.69 -17.74
N ASN A 41 -9.79 -18.85 -18.38
CA ASN A 41 -10.08 -18.24 -19.67
C ASN A 41 -9.50 -19.11 -20.78
N TYR A 42 -10.21 -19.18 -21.90
CA TYR A 42 -9.84 -20.02 -23.04
C TYR A 42 -9.54 -19.15 -24.25
N SER A 43 -8.68 -19.63 -25.15
CA SER A 43 -8.73 -19.18 -26.54
C SER A 43 -10.11 -19.54 -27.16
N LEU A 44 -10.49 -18.88 -28.24
CA LEU A 44 -11.90 -18.57 -28.60
C LEU A 44 -12.93 -19.70 -28.67
N ASP A 45 -12.57 -20.97 -28.86
CA ASP A 45 -13.56 -22.03 -29.16
C ASP A 45 -14.60 -22.27 -28.05
N LYS A 46 -14.46 -21.65 -26.87
CA LYS A 46 -15.46 -21.70 -25.78
C LYS A 46 -16.16 -20.36 -25.51
N ASP A 47 -15.57 -19.23 -25.92
CA ASP A 47 -15.87 -17.91 -25.35
C ASP A 47 -16.51 -16.91 -26.34
N THR A 48 -16.97 -17.34 -27.52
CA THR A 48 -17.86 -16.51 -28.34
C THR A 48 -19.30 -16.46 -27.81
N ASN A 49 -19.60 -17.13 -26.68
CA ASN A 49 -20.96 -17.16 -26.11
C ASN A 49 -21.32 -15.95 -25.24
N ASN A 50 -20.35 -15.09 -24.87
CA ASN A 50 -20.58 -13.98 -23.92
C ASN A 50 -20.20 -12.58 -24.43
N GLU A 51 -19.78 -12.41 -25.69
CA GLU A 51 -19.47 -11.08 -26.26
C GLU A 51 -20.52 -10.67 -27.29
N PHE A 52 -21.15 -9.50 -27.10
CA PHE A 52 -22.16 -8.96 -28.00
C PHE A 52 -21.51 -8.32 -29.24
N GLY A 53 -21.94 -8.69 -30.44
CA GLY A 53 -21.54 -8.05 -31.71
C GLY A 53 -20.51 -8.87 -32.54
N SER A 54 -19.73 -8.17 -33.37
CA SER A 54 -18.63 -8.74 -34.18
C SER A 54 -17.28 -8.23 -33.65
N PRO A 55 -16.77 -8.75 -32.51
CA PRO A 55 -15.56 -8.23 -31.88
C PRO A 55 -14.30 -8.51 -32.72
N ASP A 56 -13.27 -7.68 -32.54
CA ASP A 56 -11.94 -7.96 -33.05
C ASP A 56 -11.30 -9.10 -32.24
N ILE A 57 -11.41 -10.27 -32.83
CA ILE A 57 -11.03 -11.57 -32.28
C ILE A 57 -9.61 -11.58 -31.69
N ALA A 58 -8.66 -10.92 -32.35
CA ALA A 58 -7.26 -10.90 -31.89
C ALA A 58 -7.10 -10.01 -30.65
N ASN A 59 -7.72 -8.82 -30.65
CA ASN A 59 -7.68 -7.89 -29.53
C ASN A 59 -8.38 -8.45 -28.29
N THR A 60 -9.48 -9.18 -28.45
CA THR A 60 -10.15 -9.87 -27.33
C THR A 60 -9.22 -10.91 -26.69
N ILE A 61 -8.51 -11.73 -27.47
CA ILE A 61 -7.55 -12.71 -26.93
C ILE A 61 -6.44 -12.00 -26.17
N PHE A 62 -5.82 -10.98 -26.75
CA PHE A 62 -4.73 -10.27 -26.11
C PHE A 62 -5.16 -9.59 -24.81
N THR A 63 -6.36 -9.01 -24.76
CA THR A 63 -6.94 -8.44 -23.54
C THR A 63 -7.17 -9.51 -22.46
N LYS A 64 -7.61 -10.72 -22.84
CA LYS A 64 -7.76 -11.85 -21.91
C LYS A 64 -6.41 -12.37 -21.40
N ILE A 65 -5.37 -12.34 -22.23
CA ILE A 65 -4.01 -12.68 -21.80
C ILE A 65 -3.46 -11.62 -20.84
N ASP A 66 -3.63 -10.34 -21.16
CA ASP A 66 -3.18 -9.20 -20.32
C ASP A 66 -3.81 -9.24 -18.91
N SER A 67 -5.07 -9.65 -18.83
CA SER A 67 -5.81 -9.77 -17.55
C SER A 67 -5.57 -11.09 -16.80
N SER A 68 -4.75 -12.00 -17.33
CA SER A 68 -4.51 -13.31 -16.73
C SER A 68 -3.34 -13.33 -15.76
N THR A 69 -3.47 -14.14 -14.71
CA THR A 69 -2.46 -14.35 -13.68
C THR A 69 -1.40 -15.36 -14.13
N PHE A 70 -1.83 -16.41 -14.84
CA PHE A 70 -0.94 -17.40 -15.45
C PHE A 70 -1.36 -17.67 -16.89
N PHE A 71 -0.38 -18.02 -17.72
CA PHE A 71 -0.60 -18.47 -19.08
C PHE A 71 -0.07 -19.89 -19.24
N ILE A 72 -0.90 -20.81 -19.73
CA ILE A 72 -0.54 -22.20 -19.99
C ILE A 72 -0.66 -22.47 -21.48
N ALA A 73 0.44 -22.88 -22.11
CA ALA A 73 0.47 -23.24 -23.53
C ALA A 73 0.74 -24.74 -23.71
N ASP A 74 -0.14 -25.44 -24.42
CA ASP A 74 0.19 -26.72 -25.02
C ASP A 74 1.08 -26.49 -26.24
N ILE A 75 2.37 -26.79 -26.15
CA ILE A 75 3.34 -26.64 -27.25
C ILE A 75 3.66 -27.98 -27.93
N SER A 76 2.77 -28.98 -27.81
CA SER A 76 2.93 -30.25 -28.52
C SER A 76 2.98 -30.03 -30.04
N LEU A 77 3.82 -30.81 -30.73
CA LEU A 77 3.98 -30.67 -32.18
C LEU A 77 2.71 -31.08 -32.92
N ILE A 78 2.30 -30.24 -33.88
CA ILE A 78 1.30 -30.60 -34.88
C ILE A 78 2.03 -31.09 -36.13
N ASN A 79 1.53 -32.18 -36.72
CA ASN A 79 2.08 -32.79 -37.94
C ASN A 79 3.59 -33.09 -37.90
N ASN A 80 4.20 -33.31 -36.72
CA ASN A 80 5.63 -33.62 -36.52
C ASN A 80 6.65 -32.50 -36.86
N TYR A 81 6.23 -31.24 -37.03
CA TYR A 81 7.16 -30.16 -37.42
C TYR A 81 7.22 -28.97 -36.45
N SER A 82 6.08 -28.49 -35.95
CA SER A 82 6.01 -27.29 -35.10
C SER A 82 4.73 -27.29 -34.26
N PRO A 83 4.68 -26.61 -33.11
CA PRO A 83 3.41 -26.26 -32.48
C PRO A 83 2.58 -25.34 -33.40
N ASN A 84 1.26 -25.26 -33.18
CA ASN A 84 0.38 -24.36 -33.92
C ASN A 84 0.85 -22.89 -33.81
N PRO A 85 0.98 -22.14 -34.93
CA PRO A 85 1.41 -20.74 -34.92
C PRO A 85 0.58 -19.80 -34.04
N ASN A 86 -0.72 -20.05 -33.89
CA ASN A 86 -1.58 -19.22 -33.04
C ASN A 86 -1.20 -19.37 -31.56
N VAL A 87 -0.93 -20.59 -31.11
CA VAL A 87 -0.44 -20.85 -29.75
C VAL A 87 0.91 -20.17 -29.52
N LEU A 88 1.79 -20.19 -30.54
CA LEU A 88 3.09 -19.52 -30.46
C LEU A 88 2.97 -17.99 -30.41
N LEU A 89 2.04 -17.40 -31.15
CA LEU A 89 1.75 -15.96 -31.11
C LEU A 89 1.23 -15.54 -29.73
N GLU A 90 0.25 -16.26 -29.21
CA GLU A 90 -0.31 -16.03 -27.87
C GLU A 90 0.76 -16.20 -26.79
N LEU A 91 1.61 -17.22 -26.91
CA LEU A 91 2.75 -17.45 -26.01
C LEU A 91 3.74 -16.29 -26.04
N GLY A 92 4.12 -15.81 -27.24
CA GLY A 92 5.02 -14.66 -27.38
C GLY A 92 4.46 -13.39 -26.73
N TYR A 93 3.17 -13.14 -26.93
CA TYR A 93 2.48 -12.01 -26.29
C TYR A 93 2.43 -12.17 -24.76
N ALA A 94 2.08 -13.36 -24.27
CA ALA A 94 2.05 -13.68 -22.85
C ALA A 94 3.42 -13.51 -22.18
N ILE A 95 4.52 -13.90 -22.84
CA ILE A 95 5.87 -13.67 -22.32
C ILE A 95 6.17 -12.17 -22.20
N ALA A 96 5.80 -11.37 -23.20
CA ALA A 96 6.04 -9.93 -23.18
C ALA A 96 5.27 -9.22 -22.04
N LYS A 97 4.10 -9.73 -21.68
CA LYS A 97 3.17 -9.10 -20.72
C LYS A 97 3.26 -9.67 -19.31
N LEU A 98 3.32 -10.99 -19.21
CA LEU A 98 3.35 -11.72 -17.95
C LEU A 98 4.76 -12.14 -17.53
N SER A 99 5.74 -12.13 -18.44
CA SER A 99 7.09 -12.68 -18.21
C SER A 99 7.10 -14.22 -18.03
N TRP A 100 8.28 -14.84 -18.17
CA TRP A 100 8.43 -16.30 -18.20
C TRP A 100 8.02 -16.99 -16.89
N GLU A 101 8.10 -16.29 -15.76
CA GLU A 101 7.80 -16.79 -14.42
C GLU A 101 6.32 -17.14 -14.26
N ARG A 102 5.45 -16.56 -15.10
CA ARG A 102 3.98 -16.78 -15.12
C ARG A 102 3.51 -17.63 -16.29
N VAL A 103 4.44 -18.19 -17.08
CA VAL A 103 4.17 -18.98 -18.28
C VAL A 103 4.53 -20.45 -18.05
N ILE A 104 3.58 -21.35 -18.29
CA ILE A 104 3.80 -22.80 -18.22
C ILE A 104 3.65 -23.40 -19.63
N CYS A 105 4.77 -23.83 -20.20
CA CYS A 105 4.77 -24.60 -21.45
C CYS A 105 4.60 -26.09 -21.15
N ILE A 106 3.62 -26.74 -21.77
CA ILE A 106 3.32 -28.17 -21.60
C ILE A 106 3.51 -28.90 -22.93
N PHE A 107 4.13 -30.07 -22.90
CA PHE A 107 4.44 -30.87 -24.09
C PHE A 107 4.09 -32.34 -23.91
N ASN A 108 3.30 -32.90 -24.83
CA ASN A 108 2.96 -34.31 -24.88
C ASN A 108 3.98 -35.10 -25.70
N LEU A 109 4.75 -35.95 -25.03
CA LEU A 109 5.78 -36.81 -25.62
C LEU A 109 5.22 -37.85 -26.61
N LYS A 110 3.91 -38.08 -26.61
CA LYS A 110 3.24 -38.93 -27.61
C LYS A 110 3.35 -38.38 -29.03
N TYR A 111 3.48 -37.06 -29.18
CA TYR A 111 3.43 -36.37 -30.48
C TYR A 111 4.79 -35.84 -30.94
N GLY A 112 5.88 -36.21 -30.26
CA GLY A 112 7.23 -35.83 -30.65
C GLY A 112 8.21 -35.87 -29.50
N LYS A 113 9.45 -35.49 -29.78
CA LYS A 113 10.50 -35.33 -28.77
C LYS A 113 10.80 -33.86 -28.53
N LEU A 114 11.25 -33.52 -27.32
CA LEU A 114 11.60 -32.14 -26.95
C LEU A 114 12.65 -31.52 -27.88
N GLU A 115 13.58 -32.32 -28.39
CA GLU A 115 14.65 -31.85 -29.29
C GLU A 115 14.10 -31.32 -30.62
N GLN A 116 12.87 -31.70 -30.99
CA GLN A 116 12.21 -31.25 -32.21
C GLN A 116 11.49 -29.91 -32.04
N LEU A 117 11.38 -29.38 -30.81
CA LEU A 117 10.84 -28.04 -30.59
C LEU A 117 11.76 -26.95 -31.17
N PRO A 118 11.21 -25.80 -31.57
CA PRO A 118 11.99 -24.60 -31.92
C PRO A 118 13.01 -24.24 -30.84
N PHE A 119 14.18 -23.75 -31.26
CA PHE A 119 15.30 -23.50 -30.33
C PHE A 119 14.93 -22.54 -29.20
N ASP A 120 14.10 -21.53 -29.49
CA ASP A 120 13.60 -20.55 -28.51
C ASP A 120 12.80 -21.20 -27.37
N LEU A 121 12.08 -22.30 -27.64
CA LEU A 121 11.30 -23.01 -26.62
C LEU A 121 12.14 -24.04 -25.85
N ARG A 122 13.18 -24.59 -26.49
CA ARG A 122 14.06 -25.61 -25.88
C ARG A 122 14.92 -25.07 -24.74
N SER A 123 15.23 -23.78 -24.74
CA SER A 123 16.00 -23.13 -23.68
C SER A 123 15.21 -22.84 -22.40
N HIS A 124 13.89 -23.03 -22.41
CA HIS A 124 13.02 -22.80 -21.26
C HIS A 124 12.48 -24.10 -20.68
N ARG A 125 12.00 -24.05 -19.43
CA ARG A 125 11.46 -25.21 -18.74
C ARG A 125 10.13 -25.64 -19.38
N VAL A 126 10.14 -26.81 -20.01
CA VAL A 126 8.94 -27.43 -20.60
C VAL A 126 8.45 -28.56 -19.70
N LEU A 127 7.18 -28.52 -19.32
CA LEU A 127 6.53 -29.55 -18.55
C LEU A 127 6.08 -30.69 -19.47
N THR A 128 6.69 -31.86 -19.35
CA THR A 128 6.40 -33.01 -20.21
C THR A 128 5.46 -34.03 -19.58
N TYR A 129 4.63 -34.65 -20.42
CA TYR A 129 3.80 -35.79 -20.07
C TYR A 129 3.65 -36.75 -21.25
N ASN A 130 3.22 -37.98 -21.00
CA ASN A 130 2.71 -38.88 -22.00
C ASN A 130 1.26 -39.23 -21.66
N SER A 131 0.32 -38.94 -22.57
CA SER A 131 -1.11 -39.19 -22.34
C SER A 131 -1.47 -40.67 -22.12
N ASP A 132 -0.62 -41.60 -22.58
CA ASP A 132 -0.83 -43.03 -22.39
C ASP A 132 -0.33 -43.51 -21.01
N ASN A 133 0.44 -42.67 -20.29
CA ASN A 133 0.91 -42.95 -18.94
C ASN A 133 -0.05 -42.40 -17.88
N VAL A 134 -0.68 -43.29 -17.11
CA VAL A 134 -1.68 -42.94 -16.09
C VAL A 134 -1.10 -42.09 -14.96
N SER A 135 0.18 -42.27 -14.60
CA SER A 135 0.82 -41.51 -13.51
C SER A 135 1.04 -40.05 -13.86
N ASP A 136 1.18 -39.73 -15.15
CA ASP A 136 1.54 -38.38 -15.58
C ASP A 136 0.41 -37.39 -15.33
N LYS A 137 -0.85 -37.84 -15.37
CA LYS A 137 -2.00 -36.98 -15.05
C LYS A 137 -1.92 -36.41 -13.64
N GLU A 138 -1.51 -37.23 -12.68
CA GLU A 138 -1.35 -36.83 -11.28
C GLU A 138 -0.14 -35.91 -11.11
N LYS A 139 0.99 -36.26 -11.74
CA LYS A 139 2.21 -35.45 -11.74
C LYS A 139 1.98 -34.03 -12.28
N ILE A 140 1.31 -33.91 -13.44
CA ILE A 140 1.00 -32.61 -14.04
C ILE A 140 0.05 -31.80 -13.16
N THR A 141 -0.97 -32.45 -12.61
CA THR A 141 -1.91 -31.83 -11.67
C THR A 141 -1.17 -31.25 -10.45
N GLN A 142 -0.23 -32.03 -9.88
CA GLN A 142 0.53 -31.59 -8.71
C GLN A 142 1.44 -30.41 -9.03
N ILE A 143 2.17 -30.46 -10.15
CA ILE A 143 3.07 -29.37 -10.55
C ILE A 143 2.29 -28.08 -10.81
N ILE A 144 1.11 -28.15 -11.43
CA ILE A 144 0.24 -26.98 -11.61
C ILE A 144 -0.23 -26.43 -10.26
N ALA A 145 -0.68 -27.29 -9.34
CA ALA A 145 -1.11 -26.87 -8.01
C ALA A 145 0.03 -26.22 -7.21
N ASP A 146 1.22 -26.82 -7.20
CA ASP A 146 2.40 -26.30 -6.52
C ASP A 146 2.84 -24.96 -7.13
N THR A 147 2.78 -24.83 -8.46
CA THR A 147 3.11 -23.58 -9.15
C THR A 147 2.15 -22.49 -8.71
N ILE A 148 0.83 -22.73 -8.75
CA ILE A 148 -0.19 -21.75 -8.34
C ILE A 148 -0.01 -21.35 -6.86
N ASN A 149 0.19 -22.32 -5.96
CA ASN A 149 0.37 -22.07 -4.53
C ASN A 149 1.62 -21.22 -4.24
N ASN A 150 2.76 -21.57 -4.82
CA ASN A 150 4.04 -20.89 -4.54
C ASN A 150 4.16 -19.51 -5.22
N SER A 151 3.56 -19.35 -6.40
CA SER A 151 3.63 -18.09 -7.16
C SER A 151 2.58 -17.05 -6.74
N SER A 152 1.49 -17.46 -6.07
CA SER A 152 0.50 -16.54 -5.51
C SER A 152 1.13 -15.43 -4.66
N LEU A 153 2.13 -15.75 -3.85
CA LEU A 153 2.85 -14.79 -3.01
C LEU A 153 3.68 -13.77 -3.81
N LEU A 154 4.34 -14.21 -4.89
CA LEU A 154 5.17 -13.35 -5.73
C LEU A 154 4.31 -12.44 -6.62
N VAL A 155 3.21 -12.98 -7.16
CA VAL A 155 2.25 -12.22 -7.97
C VAL A 155 1.49 -11.21 -7.10
N ASP A 156 1.09 -11.60 -5.89
CA ASP A 156 0.46 -10.68 -4.94
C ASP A 156 1.44 -9.59 -4.47
N ALA A 157 2.72 -9.91 -4.31
CA ALA A 157 3.77 -8.94 -4.03
C ALA A 157 4.04 -7.98 -5.21
N GLN A 158 4.04 -8.48 -6.44
CA GLN A 158 4.25 -7.63 -7.63
C GLN A 158 3.04 -6.70 -7.88
N ILE A 159 1.82 -7.23 -7.80
CA ILE A 159 0.59 -6.44 -7.93
C ILE A 159 0.54 -5.36 -6.84
N SER A 160 0.79 -5.71 -5.58
CA SER A 160 0.83 -4.73 -4.48
C SER A 160 1.93 -3.68 -4.66
N SER A 161 3.11 -4.07 -5.17
CA SER A 161 4.19 -3.12 -5.46
C SER A 161 3.84 -2.13 -6.56
N ASN A 162 3.13 -2.57 -7.62
CA ASN A 162 2.71 -1.69 -8.71
C ASN A 162 1.60 -0.73 -8.26
N ILE A 163 0.64 -1.20 -7.46
CA ILE A 163 -0.39 -0.35 -6.85
C ILE A 163 0.27 0.75 -5.99
N LEU A 164 1.23 0.37 -5.13
CA LEU A 164 1.94 1.33 -4.29
C LEU A 164 2.75 2.35 -5.11
N ASN A 165 3.35 1.93 -6.23
CA ASN A 165 4.10 2.84 -7.10
C ASN A 165 3.18 3.78 -7.90
N LYS A 166 1.99 3.31 -8.31
CA LYS A 166 0.94 4.17 -8.87
C LYS A 166 0.51 5.23 -7.86
N GLN A 167 0.20 4.84 -6.62
CA GLN A 167 -0.20 5.76 -5.55
C GLN A 167 0.85 6.85 -5.27
N LYS A 168 2.15 6.52 -5.34
CA LYS A 168 3.23 7.51 -5.22
C LYS A 168 3.22 8.55 -6.34
N LEU A 169 2.96 8.13 -7.57
CA LEU A 169 2.82 9.04 -8.71
C LEU A 169 1.56 9.90 -8.54
N ASP A 170 0.42 9.28 -8.27
CA ASP A 170 -0.89 9.94 -8.10
C ASP A 170 -0.82 11.02 -7.03
N ARG A 171 -0.18 10.76 -5.88
CA ARG A 171 0.06 11.77 -4.83
C ARG A 171 0.75 13.04 -5.37
N ASN A 172 1.78 12.87 -6.20
CA ASN A 172 2.48 14.00 -6.80
C ASN A 172 1.57 14.77 -7.78
N LEU A 173 0.79 14.05 -8.60
CA LEU A 173 -0.16 14.66 -9.54
C LEU A 173 -1.25 15.45 -8.80
N THR A 174 -1.79 14.90 -7.72
CA THR A 174 -2.78 15.55 -6.85
C THR A 174 -2.25 16.81 -6.21
N TYR A 175 -1.01 16.79 -5.71
CA TYR A 175 -0.38 17.99 -5.14
C TYR A 175 -0.27 19.12 -6.17
N ILE A 176 0.13 18.78 -7.40
CA ILE A 176 0.21 19.74 -8.52
C ILE A 176 -1.18 20.30 -8.83
N LEU A 177 -2.16 19.42 -9.10
CA LEU A 177 -3.53 19.85 -9.44
C LEU A 177 -4.17 20.70 -8.34
N ASN A 178 -4.02 20.33 -7.07
CA ASN A 178 -4.52 21.12 -5.94
C ASN A 178 -3.88 22.52 -5.90
N SER A 179 -2.58 22.61 -6.15
CA SER A 179 -1.88 23.90 -6.16
C SER A 179 -2.36 24.79 -7.30
N LEU A 180 -2.58 24.22 -8.49
CA LEU A 180 -3.13 24.93 -9.65
C LEU A 180 -4.60 25.33 -9.42
N ASN A 181 -5.43 24.45 -8.86
CA ASN A 181 -6.82 24.74 -8.50
C ASN A 181 -6.91 25.94 -7.57
N LEU A 182 -6.08 26.01 -6.53
CA LEU A 182 -6.09 27.12 -5.59
C LEU A 182 -5.73 28.46 -6.25
N ILE A 183 -4.79 28.46 -7.20
CA ILE A 183 -4.43 29.65 -7.98
C ILE A 183 -5.61 30.10 -8.84
N LEU A 184 -6.27 29.17 -9.54
CA LEU A 184 -7.45 29.44 -10.36
C LEU A 184 -8.70 29.73 -9.52
N GLY A 185 -8.67 29.41 -8.24
CA GLY A 185 -9.75 29.66 -7.30
C GLY A 185 -10.83 28.61 -7.22
N TYR A 186 -10.47 27.37 -7.51
CA TYR A 186 -11.29 26.19 -7.26
C TYR A 186 -10.91 25.56 -5.91
N GLU A 187 -11.80 24.70 -5.41
CA GLU A 187 -11.53 23.94 -4.20
C GLU A 187 -10.53 22.82 -4.46
N LYS A 188 -9.87 22.37 -3.38
CA LYS A 188 -8.99 21.20 -3.46
C LYS A 188 -9.80 19.97 -3.82
N TYR A 189 -9.19 19.06 -4.57
CA TYR A 189 -9.76 17.79 -5.00
C TYR A 189 -10.96 17.89 -5.97
N GLU A 190 -11.40 19.11 -6.34
CA GLU A 190 -12.39 19.36 -7.39
C GLU A 190 -11.73 19.62 -8.75
N PHE A 191 -11.27 18.57 -9.42
CA PHE A 191 -10.48 18.71 -10.65
C PHE A 191 -11.29 18.82 -11.95
N SER A 192 -12.60 18.53 -11.94
CA SER A 192 -13.45 18.66 -13.14
C SER A 192 -13.35 20.06 -13.75
N SER A 193 -13.36 21.08 -12.91
CA SER A 193 -13.30 22.47 -13.33
C SER A 193 -12.04 22.83 -14.11
N ILE A 194 -10.87 22.28 -13.76
CA ILE A 194 -9.63 22.57 -14.48
C ILE A 194 -9.50 21.74 -15.77
N PHE A 195 -10.19 20.60 -15.87
CA PHE A 195 -10.16 19.72 -17.05
C PHE A 195 -11.20 20.05 -18.14
N GLU A 196 -12.31 20.69 -17.76
CA GLU A 196 -13.47 20.93 -18.63
C GLU A 196 -13.56 22.36 -19.17
N ASN A 197 -12.97 23.34 -18.50
CA ASN A 197 -13.05 24.74 -18.92
C ASN A 197 -11.98 25.08 -19.97
N ASP A 198 -12.39 25.82 -21.01
CA ASP A 198 -11.49 26.35 -22.02
C ASP A 198 -10.60 27.48 -21.47
N GLU A 199 -9.49 27.76 -22.15
CA GLU A 199 -8.49 28.77 -21.76
C GLU A 199 -9.13 30.13 -21.45
N ASP A 200 -10.04 30.62 -22.31
CA ASP A 200 -10.73 31.90 -22.13
C ASP A 200 -11.49 31.99 -20.79
N VAL A 201 -12.11 30.88 -20.34
CA VAL A 201 -12.85 30.84 -19.08
C VAL A 201 -11.89 30.92 -17.89
N LEU A 202 -10.76 30.21 -17.98
CA LEU A 202 -9.71 30.24 -16.96
C LEU A 202 -9.04 31.61 -16.88
N GLU A 203 -8.76 32.24 -18.02
CA GLU A 203 -8.20 33.59 -18.11
C GLU A 203 -9.10 34.61 -17.43
N ASN A 204 -10.40 34.61 -17.75
CA ASN A 204 -11.38 35.53 -17.15
C ASN A 204 -11.53 35.34 -15.64
N LYS A 205 -11.40 34.11 -15.14
CA LYS A 205 -11.49 33.80 -13.71
C LYS A 205 -10.26 34.30 -12.93
N LEU A 206 -9.09 34.28 -13.57
CA LEU A 206 -7.83 34.69 -12.98
C LEU A 206 -7.58 36.20 -13.10
N ALA A 207 -8.09 36.83 -14.16
CA ALA A 207 -7.97 38.26 -14.40
C ALA A 207 -8.53 39.05 -13.20
N ARG A 208 -7.68 39.91 -12.62
CA ARG A 208 -8.00 40.77 -11.47
C ARG A 208 -8.38 40.03 -10.18
N ARG A 209 -8.17 38.71 -10.13
CA ARG A 209 -8.36 37.93 -8.92
C ARG A 209 -7.29 38.27 -7.89
N LYS A 210 -7.71 38.45 -6.63
CA LYS A 210 -6.78 38.50 -5.50
C LYS A 210 -6.35 37.07 -5.13
N LEU A 211 -5.05 36.83 -5.17
CA LEU A 211 -4.39 35.56 -4.86
C LEU A 211 -3.62 35.70 -3.57
N LEU A 212 -3.72 34.74 -2.65
CA LEU A 212 -2.83 34.71 -1.51
C LEU A 212 -1.40 34.43 -1.97
N GLY A 213 -0.43 35.18 -1.44
CA GLY A 213 0.99 34.97 -1.69
C GLY A 213 1.40 33.52 -1.46
N PHE A 214 0.81 32.85 -0.46
CA PHE A 214 1.08 31.45 -0.16
C PHE A 214 0.89 30.53 -1.37
N TYR A 215 -0.16 30.72 -2.18
CA TYR A 215 -0.44 29.85 -3.32
C TYR A 215 0.56 30.04 -4.46
N ILE A 216 0.98 31.29 -4.72
CA ILE A 216 1.88 31.63 -5.83
C ILE A 216 3.37 31.42 -5.48
N PHE A 217 3.73 31.39 -4.20
CA PHE A 217 5.12 31.19 -3.75
C PHE A 217 5.47 29.72 -3.48
N LYS A 218 4.54 28.79 -3.70
CA LYS A 218 4.80 27.35 -3.55
C LYS A 218 5.88 26.90 -4.52
N ASN A 219 6.87 26.22 -3.96
CA ASN A 219 7.97 25.61 -4.68
C ASN A 219 7.65 24.14 -5.05
N TYR A 220 8.03 23.74 -6.25
CA TYR A 220 7.88 22.39 -6.80
C TYR A 220 9.18 21.56 -6.79
N ASP A 221 10.28 22.04 -6.22
CA ASP A 221 11.58 21.33 -6.19
C ASP A 221 11.49 19.91 -5.62
N ASN A 222 10.70 19.72 -4.56
CA ASN A 222 10.48 18.39 -3.98
C ASN A 222 9.77 17.45 -4.95
N ILE A 223 8.74 17.94 -5.64
CA ILE A 223 7.97 17.18 -6.63
C ILE A 223 8.87 16.85 -7.82
N LEU A 224 9.62 17.83 -8.34
CA LEU A 224 10.59 17.62 -9.42
C LEU A 224 11.63 16.57 -9.04
N SER A 225 12.16 16.62 -7.81
CA SER A 225 13.12 15.63 -7.32
C SER A 225 12.51 14.21 -7.22
N GLU A 226 11.26 14.07 -6.79
CA GLU A 226 10.56 12.78 -6.77
C GLU A 226 10.29 12.26 -8.19
N LEU A 227 9.82 13.11 -9.09
CA LEU A 227 9.57 12.72 -10.49
C LEU A 227 10.87 12.30 -11.21
N GLU A 228 11.99 12.98 -10.97
CA GLU A 228 13.31 12.60 -11.51
C GLU A 228 13.78 11.23 -10.96
N ARG A 229 13.52 10.95 -9.68
CA ARG A 229 13.75 9.63 -9.09
C ARG A 229 12.86 8.55 -9.72
N PHE A 230 11.60 8.85 -10.00
CA PHE A 230 10.71 7.90 -10.69
C PHE A 230 11.16 7.64 -12.13
N SER A 231 11.54 8.68 -12.88
CA SER A 231 12.04 8.55 -14.26
C SER A 231 13.30 7.68 -14.38
N SER A 232 14.15 7.70 -13.34
CA SER A 232 15.37 6.88 -13.24
C SER A 232 15.17 5.52 -12.59
N SER A 233 13.98 5.21 -12.07
CA SER A 233 13.67 3.94 -11.41
C SER A 233 13.64 2.76 -12.39
N THR A 234 14.13 1.60 -11.92
CA THR A 234 14.05 0.32 -12.65
C THR A 234 12.84 -0.53 -12.21
N GLN A 235 11.96 0.01 -11.36
CA GLN A 235 10.72 -0.67 -10.97
C GLN A 235 9.79 -0.79 -12.18
N VAL A 236 9.05 -1.90 -12.25
CA VAL A 236 8.23 -2.28 -13.41
C VAL A 236 7.29 -1.15 -13.82
N PHE A 237 6.47 -0.64 -12.90
CA PHE A 237 5.53 0.46 -13.15
C PHE A 237 6.19 1.71 -13.77
N PHE A 238 7.30 2.20 -13.20
CA PHE A 238 7.97 3.41 -13.70
C PHE A 238 8.79 3.18 -14.99
N SER A 239 9.13 1.92 -15.28
CA SER A 239 9.85 1.54 -16.50
C SER A 239 8.94 1.41 -17.71
N GLU A 240 7.62 1.37 -17.51
CA GLU A 240 6.64 1.37 -18.60
C GLU A 240 6.82 2.61 -19.47
N ARG A 241 6.92 2.40 -20.80
CA ARG A 241 7.22 3.47 -21.75
C ARG A 241 6.25 4.64 -21.66
N SER A 242 4.97 4.38 -21.48
CA SER A 242 3.92 5.39 -21.34
C SER A 242 4.10 6.22 -20.06
N VAL A 243 4.32 5.55 -18.93
CA VAL A 243 4.54 6.20 -17.62
C VAL A 243 5.81 7.05 -17.65
N LYS A 244 6.88 6.53 -18.24
CA LYS A 244 8.16 7.24 -18.35
C LYS A 244 8.07 8.48 -19.24
N LEU A 245 7.35 8.40 -20.37
CA LEU A 245 7.12 9.54 -21.26
C LEU A 245 6.32 10.63 -20.55
N LEU A 246 5.27 10.24 -19.83
CA LEU A 246 4.45 11.14 -19.03
C LEU A 246 5.25 11.86 -17.96
N ILE A 247 6.03 11.13 -17.15
CA ILE A 247 6.86 11.72 -16.08
C ILE A 247 7.85 12.70 -16.68
N THR A 248 8.47 12.35 -17.81
CA THR A 248 9.44 13.22 -18.50
C THR A 248 8.80 14.52 -18.98
N ASN A 249 7.64 14.42 -19.63
CA ASN A 249 6.89 15.60 -20.09
C ASN A 249 6.45 16.47 -18.91
N LEU A 250 5.98 15.85 -17.82
CA LEU A 250 5.56 16.56 -16.62
C LEU A 250 6.73 17.32 -15.97
N ILE A 251 7.91 16.71 -15.87
CA ILE A 251 9.12 17.39 -15.38
C ILE A 251 9.43 18.62 -16.23
N PHE A 252 9.37 18.49 -17.56
CA PHE A 252 9.65 19.60 -18.46
C PHE A 252 8.65 20.74 -18.32
N SER A 253 7.35 20.45 -18.32
CA SER A 253 6.29 21.45 -18.18
C SER A 253 6.31 22.14 -16.81
N ILE A 254 6.56 21.42 -15.72
CA ILE A 254 6.72 22.04 -14.39
C ILE A 254 7.95 22.94 -14.35
N LYS A 255 9.09 22.53 -14.94
CA LYS A 255 10.28 23.39 -15.03
C LYS A 255 10.02 24.65 -15.87
N SER A 256 9.27 24.53 -16.97
CA SER A 256 8.82 25.67 -17.78
C SER A 256 7.97 26.63 -16.95
N PHE A 257 6.94 26.13 -16.28
CA PHE A 257 6.06 26.91 -15.41
C PHE A 257 6.82 27.63 -14.29
N VAL A 258 7.71 26.92 -13.58
CA VAL A 258 8.54 27.51 -12.51
C VAL A 258 9.50 28.58 -13.07
N HIS A 259 10.09 28.33 -14.23
CA HIS A 259 10.96 29.30 -14.89
C HIS A 259 10.18 30.56 -15.28
N PHE A 260 9.00 30.41 -15.89
CA PHE A 260 8.09 31.49 -16.23
C PHE A 260 7.68 32.32 -15.00
N CYS A 261 7.40 31.66 -13.87
CA CYS A 261 7.05 32.31 -12.61
C CYS A 261 8.21 33.02 -11.90
N SER A 262 9.45 32.79 -12.35
CA SER A 262 10.61 33.36 -11.67
C SER A 262 10.71 34.87 -11.88
N ILE A 263 11.15 35.59 -10.83
CA ILE A 263 11.36 37.05 -10.90
C ILE A 263 12.36 37.43 -12.00
N ARG A 264 13.28 36.54 -12.36
CA ARG A 264 14.25 36.78 -13.45
C ARG A 264 13.59 36.82 -14.82
N GLN A 265 12.60 35.95 -15.04
CA GLN A 265 11.92 35.81 -16.32
C GLN A 265 10.75 36.79 -16.44
N SER A 266 9.95 36.89 -15.37
CA SER A 266 8.72 37.67 -15.35
C SER A 266 8.68 38.55 -14.08
N PRO A 267 9.47 39.63 -14.01
CA PRO A 267 9.65 40.41 -12.78
C PRO A 267 8.36 41.02 -12.22
N THR A 268 7.39 41.30 -13.09
CA THR A 268 6.12 41.95 -12.76
C THR A 268 4.92 41.00 -12.89
N LEU A 269 5.16 39.68 -12.88
CA LEU A 269 4.11 38.67 -13.04
C LEU A 269 3.02 38.82 -11.97
N PHE A 270 3.43 38.84 -10.70
CA PHE A 270 2.53 39.03 -9.56
C PHE A 270 2.78 40.38 -8.91
N ILE A 271 1.74 41.21 -8.85
CA ILE A 271 1.76 42.55 -8.26
C ILE A 271 1.19 42.44 -6.84
N ASN A 272 2.00 42.76 -5.82
CA ASN A 272 1.55 42.82 -4.43
C ASN A 272 0.56 43.98 -4.28
N THR A 273 -0.59 43.75 -3.66
CA THR A 273 -1.56 44.81 -3.38
C THR A 273 -1.32 45.51 -2.05
N ASP A 274 -0.34 45.02 -1.27
CA ASP A 274 -0.03 45.41 0.12
C ASP A 274 -1.18 45.17 1.11
N GLU A 275 -2.29 44.60 0.65
CA GLU A 275 -3.42 44.18 1.46
C GLU A 275 -3.13 42.80 2.06
N LYS A 276 -3.38 42.65 3.36
CA LYS A 276 -3.12 41.41 4.09
C LYS A 276 -4.42 40.75 4.50
N GLU A 277 -4.53 39.45 4.29
CA GLU A 277 -5.63 38.65 4.82
C GLU A 277 -5.34 38.22 6.26
N GLU A 278 -5.93 38.93 7.21
CA GLU A 278 -5.71 38.71 8.64
C GLU A 278 -6.32 37.40 9.15
N SER A 279 -7.31 36.83 8.44
CA SER A 279 -7.90 35.56 8.83
C SER A 279 -6.98 34.35 8.58
N TYR A 280 -5.85 34.53 7.90
CA TYR A 280 -4.85 33.49 7.74
C TYR A 280 -3.56 33.79 8.51
N LYS A 281 -2.89 32.72 8.92
CA LYS A 281 -1.51 32.75 9.40
C LYS A 281 -0.69 31.66 8.72
N VAL A 282 0.59 31.93 8.54
CA VAL A 282 1.54 30.95 8.04
C VAL A 282 2.50 30.61 9.17
N ILE A 283 2.64 29.31 9.43
CA ILE A 283 3.58 28.81 10.43
C ILE A 283 4.59 27.88 9.77
N HIS A 284 5.81 27.88 10.30
CA HIS A 284 6.79 26.88 9.92
C HIS A 284 6.42 25.54 10.57
N SER A 285 6.61 24.43 9.85
CA SER A 285 6.24 23.09 10.28
C SER A 285 6.88 22.68 11.62
N SER A 286 8.06 23.21 11.93
CA SER A 286 8.76 22.99 13.21
C SER A 286 8.01 23.51 14.43
N GLN A 287 7.06 24.45 14.24
CA GLN A 287 6.22 24.98 15.33
C GLN A 287 5.14 23.99 15.77
N LEU A 288 4.77 23.02 14.92
CA LEU A 288 3.83 21.96 15.25
C LEU A 288 4.53 20.68 15.75
N SER A 289 5.70 20.38 15.20
CA SER A 289 6.56 19.29 15.68
C SER A 289 8.03 19.62 15.47
N SER A 290 8.84 19.51 16.53
CA SER A 290 10.29 19.71 16.45
C SER A 290 11.01 18.71 15.53
N SER A 291 10.36 17.61 15.14
CA SER A 291 10.86 16.65 14.15
C SER A 291 10.75 17.17 12.70
N ASN A 292 9.89 18.15 12.44
CA ASN A 292 9.67 18.70 11.10
C ASN A 292 10.69 19.82 10.84
N LYS A 293 11.53 19.62 9.82
CA LYS A 293 12.64 20.54 9.52
C LYS A 293 12.32 21.58 8.45
N ASP A 294 11.37 21.28 7.56
CA ASP A 294 11.09 22.08 6.38
C ASP A 294 9.57 22.22 6.14
N GLY A 295 9.19 23.27 5.43
CA GLY A 295 7.82 23.48 4.96
C GLY A 295 6.99 24.43 5.82
N PHE A 296 6.03 25.05 5.16
CA PHE A 296 5.13 26.03 5.73
C PHE A 296 3.68 25.55 5.61
N ILE A 297 2.89 25.91 6.59
CA ILE A 297 1.47 25.56 6.67
C ILE A 297 0.67 26.85 6.73
N LEU A 298 -0.27 26.99 5.80
CA LEU A 298 -1.29 28.03 5.77
C LEU A 298 -2.46 27.59 6.63
N MET A 299 -2.80 28.38 7.63
CA MET A 299 -3.90 28.10 8.54
C MET A 299 -4.91 29.24 8.55
N LYS A 300 -6.20 28.90 8.54
CA LYS A 300 -7.28 29.85 8.81
C LYS A 300 -7.53 29.95 10.30
N ILE A 301 -7.48 31.15 10.85
CA ILE A 301 -7.78 31.43 12.25
C ILE A 301 -9.29 31.31 12.44
N LYS A 302 -9.73 30.43 13.35
CA LYS A 302 -11.15 30.28 13.73
C LYS A 302 -11.42 30.94 15.08
N ASP A 303 -10.51 30.75 16.04
CA ASP A 303 -10.56 31.30 17.41
C ASP A 303 -9.13 31.48 17.97
N ILE A 304 -9.00 32.09 19.15
CA ILE A 304 -7.74 32.36 19.87
C ILE A 304 -6.80 31.14 19.90
N ASN A 305 -7.35 29.91 19.99
CA ASN A 305 -6.58 28.67 20.04
C ASN A 305 -6.99 27.62 18.99
N LYS A 306 -7.83 27.98 18.00
CA LYS A 306 -8.26 27.05 16.95
C LYS A 306 -7.92 27.59 15.58
N SER A 307 -7.29 26.75 14.76
CA SER A 307 -6.96 27.08 13.39
C SER A 307 -7.16 25.86 12.50
N GLU A 308 -7.68 26.09 11.31
CA GLU A 308 -7.92 25.06 10.29
C GLU A 308 -6.75 25.06 9.31
N VAL A 309 -6.21 23.89 8.99
CA VAL A 309 -5.16 23.76 7.96
C VAL A 309 -5.83 23.88 6.59
N ILE A 310 -5.34 24.82 5.78
CA ILE A 310 -5.91 25.12 4.46
C ILE A 310 -4.99 24.56 3.39
N ASP A 311 -3.70 24.85 3.49
CA ASP A 311 -2.70 24.36 2.55
C ASP A 311 -1.32 24.24 3.20
N TYR A 312 -0.44 23.53 2.52
CA TYR A 312 0.95 23.37 2.92
C TYR A 312 1.87 23.36 1.70
N GLY A 313 3.12 23.71 1.90
CA GLY A 313 4.12 23.71 0.84
C GLY A 313 5.44 24.32 1.26
N ASN A 314 6.43 24.21 0.39
CA ASN A 314 7.72 24.87 0.59
C ASN A 314 7.72 26.25 -0.05
N ILE A 315 8.35 27.20 0.64
CA ILE A 315 8.55 28.58 0.18
C ILE A 315 10.04 28.90 0.33
N GLN A 316 10.65 29.49 -0.70
CA GLN A 316 12.11 29.59 -0.79
C GLN A 316 12.71 30.70 0.09
N THR A 317 12.03 31.84 0.22
CA THR A 317 12.62 33.03 0.86
C THR A 317 11.78 33.53 2.04
N THR A 318 12.46 34.09 3.05
CA THR A 318 11.80 34.70 4.21
C THR A 318 10.88 35.86 3.82
N MET A 319 11.22 36.60 2.76
CA MET A 319 10.39 37.68 2.20
C MET A 319 9.09 37.14 1.60
N GLN A 320 9.14 36.02 0.86
CA GLN A 320 7.92 35.37 0.37
C GLN A 320 7.06 34.84 1.52
N VAL A 321 7.69 34.29 2.56
CA VAL A 321 6.98 33.83 3.77
C VAL A 321 6.27 34.99 4.45
N SER A 322 6.93 36.14 4.65
CA SER A 322 6.30 37.32 5.26
C SER A 322 5.13 37.86 4.45
N ASN A 323 5.20 37.72 3.13
CA ASN A 323 4.15 38.17 2.20
C ASN A 323 3.14 37.07 1.85
N SER A 324 3.21 35.89 2.47
CA SER A 324 2.36 34.75 2.09
C SER A 324 0.87 34.96 2.39
N THR A 325 0.54 35.83 3.35
CA THR A 325 -0.84 36.22 3.66
C THR A 325 -1.27 37.49 2.92
N ASN A 326 -0.39 38.09 2.13
CA ASN A 326 -0.75 39.27 1.34
C ASN A 326 -1.48 38.85 0.07
N TYR A 327 -2.34 39.73 -0.43
CA TYR A 327 -2.97 39.58 -1.72
C TYR A 327 -2.06 40.05 -2.85
N PHE A 328 -2.09 39.29 -3.93
CA PHE A 328 -1.41 39.56 -5.18
C PHE A 328 -2.43 39.52 -6.31
N ILE A 329 -2.17 40.28 -7.36
CA ILE A 329 -2.93 40.22 -8.60
C ILE A 329 -1.97 39.82 -9.72
N LEU A 330 -2.40 38.91 -10.60
CA LEU A 330 -1.66 38.58 -11.80
C LEU A 330 -1.72 39.76 -12.77
N ASN A 331 -0.58 40.21 -13.27
CA ASN A 331 -0.51 41.27 -14.26
C ASN A 331 -1.23 40.84 -15.54
N GLU A 332 -2.14 41.69 -16.04
CA GLU A 332 -3.00 41.41 -17.20
C GLU A 332 -2.20 41.00 -18.43
N ASP A 333 -1.01 41.57 -18.63
CA ASP A 333 -0.11 41.26 -19.76
C ASP A 333 0.36 39.80 -19.77
N TYR A 334 0.30 39.10 -18.63
CA TYR A 334 0.81 37.74 -18.47
C TYR A 334 -0.29 36.68 -18.33
N VAL A 335 -1.57 37.07 -18.21
CA VAL A 335 -2.68 36.15 -17.92
C VAL A 335 -2.72 34.99 -18.92
N SER A 336 -2.77 35.27 -20.22
CA SER A 336 -2.87 34.22 -21.24
C SER A 336 -1.61 33.33 -21.30
N SER A 337 -0.43 33.88 -21.05
CA SER A 337 0.80 33.08 -21.01
C SER A 337 0.86 32.18 -19.77
N PHE A 338 0.40 32.69 -18.62
CA PHE A 338 0.33 31.94 -17.39
C PHE A 338 -0.69 30.79 -17.48
N ILE A 339 -1.86 31.03 -18.08
CA ILE A 339 -2.86 29.98 -18.29
C ILE A 339 -2.34 28.89 -19.23
N ARG A 340 -1.62 29.24 -20.31
CA ARG A 340 -1.02 28.23 -21.21
C ARG A 340 -0.07 27.28 -20.49
N GLU A 341 0.82 27.79 -19.63
CA GLU A 341 1.72 26.93 -18.84
C GLU A 341 0.95 25.98 -17.89
N ILE A 342 -0.17 26.45 -17.32
CA ILE A 342 -1.06 25.61 -16.50
C ILE A 342 -1.72 24.53 -17.35
N VAL A 343 -2.29 24.89 -18.51
CA VAL A 343 -3.00 23.98 -19.40
C VAL A 343 -2.08 22.88 -19.95
N ASP A 344 -0.82 23.19 -20.25
CA ASP A 344 0.17 22.20 -20.66
C ASP A 344 0.38 21.12 -19.59
N ILE A 345 0.52 21.51 -18.33
CA ILE A 345 0.63 20.57 -17.20
C ILE A 345 -0.66 19.74 -17.07
N VAL A 346 -1.81 20.39 -17.10
CA VAL A 346 -3.13 19.77 -16.94
C VAL A 346 -3.40 18.74 -18.03
N ASN A 347 -3.04 19.01 -19.28
CA ASN A 347 -3.23 18.09 -20.41
C ASN A 347 -2.38 16.82 -20.30
N ILE A 348 -1.16 16.93 -19.76
CA ILE A 348 -0.31 15.76 -19.48
C ILE A 348 -0.98 14.88 -18.42
N ILE A 349 -1.50 15.49 -17.35
CA ILE A 349 -2.20 14.77 -16.28
C ILE A 349 -3.55 14.20 -16.77
N LYS A 350 -4.26 14.90 -17.65
CA LYS A 350 -5.50 14.38 -18.25
C LYS A 350 -5.24 13.13 -19.10
N SER A 351 -4.15 13.13 -19.87
CA SER A 351 -3.73 11.98 -20.67
C SER A 351 -3.37 10.76 -19.80
N TYR A 352 -2.77 10.99 -18.63
CA TYR A 352 -2.54 9.95 -17.62
C TYR A 352 -3.83 9.30 -17.16
N LEU A 353 -4.82 10.11 -16.78
CA LEU A 353 -6.06 9.64 -16.21
C LEU A 353 -6.82 8.76 -17.20
N VAL A 354 -6.89 9.18 -18.47
CA VAL A 354 -7.50 8.37 -19.54
C VAL A 354 -6.81 6.99 -19.68
N GLN A 355 -5.50 6.91 -19.40
CA GLN A 355 -4.77 5.65 -19.45
C GLN A 355 -5.02 4.75 -18.22
N PHE A 356 -5.30 5.31 -17.05
CA PHE A 356 -5.35 4.59 -15.76
C PHE A 356 -6.71 4.74 -15.05
N ASP A 357 -7.77 4.33 -15.75
CA ASP A 357 -9.16 4.22 -15.25
C ASP A 357 -9.78 5.54 -14.75
N GLU A 358 -9.27 6.69 -15.19
CA GLU A 358 -9.74 8.04 -14.85
C GLU A 358 -9.72 8.37 -13.34
N ILE A 359 -9.00 7.58 -12.55
CA ILE A 359 -8.97 7.68 -11.08
C ILE A 359 -7.55 7.95 -10.59
N LEU A 360 -7.42 9.03 -9.80
CA LEU A 360 -6.28 9.22 -8.92
C LEU A 360 -6.48 8.37 -7.66
N ASP A 361 -5.67 7.33 -7.53
CA ASP A 361 -5.63 6.46 -6.36
C ASP A 361 -4.69 7.09 -5.34
N ILE A 362 -5.27 7.86 -4.43
CA ILE A 362 -4.56 8.55 -3.37
C ILE A 362 -5.00 7.93 -2.06
N ASP A 363 -4.06 7.35 -1.31
CA ASP A 363 -4.28 6.97 0.08
C ASP A 363 -4.32 8.25 0.94
N VAL A 364 -5.47 8.94 0.95
CA VAL A 364 -5.68 10.20 1.68
C VAL A 364 -5.47 10.05 3.20
N MET A 365 -5.47 8.82 3.71
CA MET A 365 -5.20 8.52 5.13
C MET A 365 -3.70 8.59 5.48
N LYS A 366 -2.81 8.56 4.49
CA LYS A 366 -1.35 8.70 4.65
C LYS A 366 -0.78 9.99 4.09
N ASP A 367 -1.62 10.98 3.76
CA ASP A 367 -1.18 12.30 3.26
C ASP A 367 -0.33 13.11 4.26
N PHE A 368 -0.11 12.60 5.48
CA PHE A 368 0.97 13.01 6.38
C PHE A 368 2.08 11.94 6.44
N ASP A 369 2.70 11.66 5.29
CA ASP A 369 3.92 10.88 5.24
C ASP A 369 5.04 11.73 5.89
N ILE A 370 5.25 11.55 7.21
CA ILE A 370 6.43 12.07 7.89
C ILE A 370 7.61 11.41 7.20
N LYS A 371 8.36 12.18 6.40
CA LYS A 371 9.65 11.74 5.84
C LYS A 371 10.48 11.16 6.98
N LYS A 372 10.59 9.83 7.06
CA LYS A 372 11.64 9.20 7.87
C LYS A 372 12.95 9.65 7.27
N LYS A 373 13.71 10.37 8.09
CA LYS A 373 15.04 10.86 7.80
C LYS A 373 15.90 9.67 7.37
N GLU A 374 16.27 9.59 6.10
CA GLU A 374 17.47 8.86 5.71
C GLU A 374 18.66 9.55 6.38
N ASP A 375 19.54 8.73 6.95
CA ASP A 375 20.59 9.12 7.89
C ASP A 375 21.34 10.40 7.51
N ILE A 376 21.26 11.38 8.38
CA ILE A 376 22.38 12.30 8.60
C ILE A 376 22.57 12.37 10.11
N GLU A 377 23.69 11.76 10.52
CA GLU A 377 24.30 11.81 11.84
C GLU A 377 24.21 13.20 12.48
N LYS A 378 24.21 13.19 13.82
CA LYS A 378 24.47 14.29 14.77
C LYS A 378 23.26 14.97 15.42
N ILE A 379 23.21 14.73 16.74
CA ILE A 379 22.80 15.59 17.87
C ILE A 379 21.48 15.20 18.58
N ILE A 380 21.66 14.41 19.64
CA ILE A 380 20.89 14.31 20.91
C ILE A 380 21.37 15.49 21.83
N PRO A 381 20.74 15.94 22.96
CA PRO A 381 19.49 15.55 23.69
C PRO A 381 18.58 16.74 24.13
N TYR A 382 17.33 16.47 24.56
CA TYR A 382 16.80 16.74 25.94
C TYR A 382 15.26 16.66 26.06
N ASN A 383 14.80 15.63 26.79
CA ASN A 383 13.81 15.57 27.89
C ASN A 383 12.42 16.26 27.88
N LYS A 384 11.42 15.38 28.05
CA LYS A 384 10.39 15.30 29.13
C LYS A 384 9.44 16.49 29.39
N ASN A 385 8.16 16.28 29.06
CA ASN A 385 7.07 15.98 30.03
C ASN A 385 5.69 16.13 29.36
N ILE A 386 4.98 15.03 29.15
CA ILE A 386 3.53 15.05 28.86
C ILE A 386 2.80 14.71 30.16
N LEU A 387 2.08 15.72 30.68
CA LEU A 387 1.04 15.59 31.70
C LEU A 387 -0.28 15.24 31.00
N ILE A 388 -0.91 14.19 31.50
CA ILE A 388 -2.20 13.61 31.06
C ILE A 388 -3.35 14.41 31.69
N SER A 389 -4.39 14.79 30.91
CA SER A 389 -5.79 15.00 31.36
C SER A 389 -6.71 15.42 30.18
N PRO A 390 -8.06 15.31 30.26
CA PRO A 390 -8.93 14.19 30.63
C PRO A 390 -9.84 13.75 29.45
N VAL A 391 -10.15 12.46 29.38
CA VAL A 391 -10.81 11.81 28.23
C VAL A 391 -12.31 12.12 28.15
N THR A 392 -12.74 12.75 27.05
CA THR A 392 -14.11 12.70 26.54
C THR A 392 -14.39 11.33 25.91
N LYS A 393 -15.55 10.77 26.26
CA LYS A 393 -16.00 9.37 26.10
C LYS A 393 -16.43 8.96 24.67
N GLU A 394 -15.66 9.28 23.64
CA GLU A 394 -15.89 8.77 22.28
C GLU A 394 -14.73 7.86 21.86
N LEU A 395 -15.07 6.64 21.44
CA LEU A 395 -14.13 5.62 20.99
C LEU A 395 -13.82 5.88 19.51
N ASP A 396 -12.67 6.50 19.20
CA ASP A 396 -12.23 6.69 17.81
C ASP A 396 -11.84 5.35 17.19
N LEU A 397 -12.72 4.81 16.35
CA LEU A 397 -12.58 3.48 15.76
C LEU A 397 -11.56 3.42 14.61
N ASN A 398 -11.11 4.57 14.10
CA ASN A 398 -10.03 4.63 13.11
C ASN A 398 -8.68 4.17 13.70
N LEU A 399 -8.56 4.15 15.04
CA LEU A 399 -7.42 3.57 15.74
C LEU A 399 -7.26 2.05 15.51
N LEU A 400 -8.33 1.34 15.16
CA LEU A 400 -8.28 -0.09 14.83
C LEU A 400 -7.66 -0.35 13.44
N GLU A 401 -7.68 0.62 12.52
CA GLU A 401 -7.03 0.49 11.21
C GLU A 401 -5.50 0.40 11.31
N HIS A 402 -4.94 0.90 12.42
CA HIS A 402 -3.50 1.00 12.66
C HIS A 402 -3.06 0.22 13.89
N PHE A 403 -3.80 -0.85 14.23
CA PHE A 403 -3.56 -1.62 15.45
C PHE A 403 -2.18 -2.29 15.42
N PRO A 404 -1.26 -1.97 16.34
CA PRO A 404 0.15 -2.34 16.24
C PRO A 404 0.42 -3.76 16.77
N TYR A 405 -0.22 -4.79 16.18
CA TYR A 405 -0.12 -6.18 16.65
C TYR A 405 1.32 -6.69 16.66
N ASP A 406 2.09 -6.41 15.61
CA ASP A 406 3.48 -6.87 15.51
C ASP A 406 4.34 -6.26 16.62
N ASP A 407 4.17 -4.97 16.93
CA ASP A 407 4.87 -4.34 18.03
C ASP A 407 4.45 -4.98 19.36
N ILE A 408 3.16 -5.14 19.64
CA ILE A 408 2.67 -5.76 20.89
C ILE A 408 3.27 -7.16 21.08
N ILE A 409 3.28 -7.99 20.05
CA ILE A 409 3.86 -9.35 20.10
C ILE A 409 5.34 -9.28 20.46
N ILE A 410 6.11 -8.48 19.72
CA ILE A 410 7.57 -8.37 19.86
C ILE A 410 7.96 -7.89 21.26
N TYR A 411 7.35 -6.81 21.73
CA TYR A 411 7.72 -6.21 23.00
C TYR A 411 7.30 -7.06 24.20
N ASN A 412 6.18 -7.78 24.10
CA ASN A 412 5.80 -8.74 25.12
C ASN A 412 6.77 -9.93 25.16
N ILE A 413 7.20 -10.47 24.01
CA ILE A 413 8.23 -11.52 23.99
C ILE A 413 9.50 -11.04 24.67
N TYR A 414 10.02 -9.86 24.32
CA TYR A 414 11.24 -9.34 24.95
C TYR A 414 11.09 -9.13 26.45
N PHE A 415 9.99 -8.54 26.90
CA PHE A 415 9.72 -8.37 28.31
C PHE A 415 9.67 -9.69 29.07
N HIS A 416 9.01 -10.70 28.51
CA HIS A 416 8.87 -12.00 29.16
C HIS A 416 10.15 -12.83 29.14
N LEU A 417 10.96 -12.71 28.07
CA LEU A 417 12.31 -13.26 28.05
C LEU A 417 13.21 -12.59 29.10
N MET A 418 13.10 -11.28 29.30
CA MET A 418 13.77 -10.58 30.41
C MET A 418 13.26 -11.04 31.77
N ARG A 419 11.95 -11.31 31.92
CA ARG A 419 11.39 -11.86 33.15
C ARG A 419 11.86 -13.29 33.41
N ALA A 420 12.15 -14.07 32.37
CA ALA A 420 12.84 -15.35 32.53
C ALA A 420 14.37 -15.16 32.70
N GLY A 421 14.84 -13.92 32.90
CA GLY A 421 16.24 -13.49 33.10
C GLY A 421 17.20 -13.80 31.95
N THR A 422 16.70 -13.69 30.73
CA THR A 422 17.52 -13.58 29.52
C THR A 422 18.22 -12.22 29.51
N VAL A 423 19.53 -12.20 29.25
CA VAL A 423 20.32 -10.97 29.14
C VAL A 423 20.58 -10.67 27.67
N PHE A 424 20.15 -9.50 27.21
CA PHE A 424 20.37 -9.05 25.84
C PHE A 424 21.63 -8.19 25.69
N ASN A 425 22.24 -8.22 24.51
CA ASN A 425 23.44 -7.40 24.21
C ASN A 425 23.21 -5.90 24.42
N ASN A 426 22.00 -5.40 24.11
CA ASN A 426 21.61 -4.00 24.28
C ASN A 426 20.53 -3.86 25.37
N GLN A 427 20.72 -4.52 26.51
CA GLN A 427 19.73 -4.59 27.60
C GLN A 427 19.12 -3.23 27.95
N ASN A 428 19.93 -2.19 28.12
CA ASN A 428 19.44 -0.85 28.46
C ASN A 428 18.52 -0.25 27.40
N ASP A 429 18.79 -0.52 26.12
CA ASP A 429 17.94 -0.03 25.03
C ASP A 429 16.64 -0.83 24.97
N THR A 430 16.70 -2.16 25.15
CA THR A 430 15.49 -2.99 25.23
C THR A 430 14.62 -2.59 26.42
N ASP A 431 15.21 -2.37 27.59
CA ASP A 431 14.53 -1.87 28.79
C ASP A 431 13.89 -0.50 28.53
N PHE A 432 14.64 0.41 27.90
CA PHE A 432 14.14 1.73 27.55
C PHE A 432 12.99 1.66 26.54
N ILE A 433 13.09 0.79 25.53
CA ILE A 433 12.04 0.64 24.53
C ILE A 433 10.80 0.01 25.17
N ILE A 434 10.91 -1.03 25.99
CA ILE A 434 9.76 -1.60 26.72
C ILE A 434 9.13 -0.55 27.64
N LYS A 435 9.94 0.23 28.37
CA LYS A 435 9.50 1.33 29.25
C LYS A 435 8.82 2.48 28.49
N THR A 436 9.28 2.80 27.27
CA THR A 436 8.73 3.91 26.48
C THR A 436 7.56 3.51 25.61
N PHE A 437 7.51 2.24 25.21
CA PHE A 437 6.39 1.69 24.47
C PHE A 437 5.14 1.73 25.35
N PHE A 438 5.26 1.36 26.65
CA PHE A 438 4.10 1.10 27.50
C PHE A 438 4.21 1.58 28.95
N LYS A 439 3.07 1.98 29.52
CA LYS A 439 2.94 2.38 30.93
C LYS A 439 2.01 1.49 31.76
N ASN A 440 1.35 0.49 31.16
CA ASN A 440 0.37 -0.35 31.87
C ASN A 440 0.51 -1.82 31.47
N GLU A 441 0.18 -2.72 32.39
CA GLU A 441 0.10 -4.16 32.17
C GLU A 441 -1.31 -4.67 32.50
N TYR A 442 -1.78 -5.64 31.73
CA TYR A 442 -2.99 -6.42 32.01
C TYR A 442 -2.59 -7.67 32.77
N ILE A 443 -3.02 -7.79 34.03
CA ILE A 443 -2.76 -8.96 34.87
C ILE A 443 -3.83 -10.00 34.60
N LEU A 444 -3.44 -11.16 34.08
CA LEU A 444 -4.36 -12.20 33.62
C LEU A 444 -5.20 -12.77 34.76
N ASP A 445 -4.59 -13.12 35.89
CA ASP A 445 -5.28 -13.71 37.05
C ASP A 445 -6.30 -12.78 37.68
N LYS A 446 -5.94 -11.50 37.79
CA LYS A 446 -6.80 -10.47 38.40
C LYS A 446 -7.78 -9.88 37.38
N LYS A 447 -7.53 -10.09 36.09
CA LYS A 447 -8.22 -9.44 34.96
C LYS A 447 -8.26 -7.92 35.08
N THR A 448 -7.22 -7.34 35.68
CA THR A 448 -7.12 -5.90 35.95
C THR A 448 -5.95 -5.27 35.21
N ILE A 449 -6.16 -4.06 34.74
CA ILE A 449 -5.10 -3.21 34.19
C ILE A 449 -4.48 -2.40 35.32
N GLN A 450 -3.15 -2.38 35.40
CA GLN A 450 -2.42 -1.56 36.36
C GLN A 450 -1.36 -0.71 35.66
N VAL A 451 -1.13 0.49 36.18
CA VAL A 451 0.01 1.33 35.76
C VAL A 451 1.26 0.71 36.36
N VAL A 452 2.27 0.49 35.54
CA VAL A 452 3.52 -0.15 35.97
C VAL A 452 4.70 0.81 35.82
N ASP A 453 5.59 0.73 36.79
CA ASP A 453 6.91 1.36 36.79
C ASP A 453 7.91 0.21 36.84
N HIS A 454 8.51 -0.13 35.70
CA HIS A 454 9.15 -1.44 35.54
C HIS A 454 10.50 -1.52 36.26
N ASP A 455 10.57 -2.32 37.32
CA ASP A 455 11.79 -3.04 37.70
C ASP A 455 11.66 -4.49 37.20
N VAL A 456 12.74 -5.01 36.60
CA VAL A 456 12.80 -6.41 36.14
C VAL A 456 12.80 -7.30 37.38
N ILE A 457 12.10 -8.43 37.27
CA ILE A 457 11.73 -9.35 38.36
C ILE A 457 12.82 -9.56 39.43
N SER A 458 12.35 -9.83 40.64
CA SER A 458 13.25 -10.13 41.76
C SER A 458 14.09 -11.39 41.52
N LYS A 459 15.23 -11.50 42.19
CA LYS A 459 16.10 -12.69 42.12
C LYS A 459 15.39 -13.97 42.56
N GLU A 460 14.41 -13.84 43.45
CA GLU A 460 13.56 -14.93 43.94
C GLU A 460 12.59 -15.41 42.85
N GLU A 461 11.89 -14.49 42.15
CA GLU A 461 11.04 -14.82 40.99
C GLU A 461 11.84 -15.43 39.83
N TYR A 462 13.08 -15.00 39.61
CA TYR A 462 13.97 -15.55 38.59
C TYR A 462 14.29 -17.02 38.88
N THR A 463 14.50 -17.34 40.16
CA THR A 463 14.86 -18.68 40.59
C THR A 463 13.65 -19.63 40.48
N GLU A 464 12.45 -19.18 40.86
CA GLU A 464 11.21 -19.96 40.68
C GLU A 464 10.87 -20.24 39.20
N LEU A 465 11.14 -19.28 38.30
CA LEU A 465 10.90 -19.43 36.86
C LEU A 465 11.85 -20.44 36.19
N ILE A 466 13.09 -20.51 36.68
CA ILE A 466 14.09 -21.47 36.17
C ILE A 466 13.84 -22.88 36.73
N GLU A 467 13.48 -23.01 38.01
CA GLU A 467 13.36 -24.32 38.67
C GLU A 467 12.16 -25.14 38.20
N ASN A 468 11.06 -24.50 37.79
CA ASN A 468 9.83 -25.20 37.44
C ASN A 468 9.77 -25.73 36.00
N SER A 469 10.76 -25.48 35.13
CA SER A 469 10.79 -25.87 33.70
C SER A 469 9.58 -25.44 32.85
N PHE A 470 8.65 -24.69 33.43
CA PHE A 470 7.43 -24.22 32.79
C PHE A 470 7.32 -22.72 33.02
N TYR A 471 7.38 -21.97 31.91
CA TYR A 471 7.14 -20.53 31.92
C TYR A 471 5.63 -20.27 31.92
N LEU A 472 5.13 -19.52 32.91
CA LEU A 472 3.73 -19.10 32.97
C LEU A 472 3.62 -17.61 32.69
N LEU A 473 2.87 -17.25 31.66
CA LEU A 473 2.58 -15.85 31.37
C LEU A 473 1.59 -15.30 32.40
N GLN A 474 2.00 -14.28 33.15
CA GLN A 474 1.16 -13.69 34.20
C GLN A 474 0.47 -12.38 33.77
N SER A 475 1.08 -11.65 32.84
CA SER A 475 0.57 -10.36 32.37
C SER A 475 0.92 -10.12 30.91
N ILE A 476 0.26 -9.12 30.30
CA ILE A 476 0.55 -8.62 28.96
C ILE A 476 0.73 -7.12 29.04
N ILE A 477 1.77 -6.58 28.43
CA ILE A 477 2.02 -5.15 28.33
C ILE A 477 1.33 -4.57 27.09
N LEU A 478 0.72 -3.40 27.25
CA LEU A 478 -0.15 -2.78 26.24
C LEU A 478 0.19 -1.32 25.89
N PRO A 479 -0.04 -0.90 24.62
CA PRO A 479 0.17 0.48 24.15
C PRO A 479 -0.60 1.51 24.94
N ASN A 480 0.05 2.62 25.26
CA ASN A 480 -0.63 3.76 25.86
C ASN A 480 -1.78 4.28 24.97
N SER A 481 -1.60 4.21 23.65
CA SER A 481 -2.64 4.53 22.67
C SER A 481 -3.85 3.59 22.75
N LEU A 482 -3.63 2.31 23.04
CA LEU A 482 -4.69 1.31 23.14
C LEU A 482 -5.32 1.21 24.52
N MET A 483 -4.64 1.69 25.56
CA MET A 483 -5.09 1.57 26.94
C MET A 483 -6.41 2.30 27.21
N ASN A 484 -6.54 3.51 26.65
CA ASN A 484 -7.77 4.30 26.78
C ASN A 484 -8.95 3.58 26.12
N TYR A 485 -8.70 2.87 25.02
CA TYR A 485 -9.68 2.05 24.32
C TYR A 485 -10.11 0.85 25.18
N PHE A 486 -9.17 0.08 25.73
CA PHE A 486 -9.51 -1.07 26.59
C PHE A 486 -10.19 -0.70 27.90
N ARG A 487 -9.77 0.37 28.56
CA ARG A 487 -10.46 0.87 29.77
C ARG A 487 -11.91 1.25 29.45
N TYR A 488 -12.13 1.88 28.29
CA TYR A 488 -13.46 2.19 27.81
C TYR A 488 -14.28 0.93 27.51
N LEU A 489 -13.69 -0.08 26.86
CA LEU A 489 -14.34 -1.38 26.60
C LEU A 489 -14.81 -2.07 27.89
N GLN A 490 -13.94 -2.13 28.91
CA GLN A 490 -14.27 -2.72 30.21
C GLN A 490 -15.38 -1.98 30.96
N GLU A 491 -15.45 -0.65 30.83
CA GLU A 491 -16.49 0.18 31.44
C GLU A 491 -17.82 0.16 30.66
N SER A 492 -17.78 -0.16 29.37
CA SER A 492 -18.93 -0.13 28.46
C SER A 492 -19.80 -1.39 28.52
N ASN A 493 -20.44 -1.63 29.67
CA ASN A 493 -21.64 -2.44 29.69
C ASN A 493 -22.82 -1.58 29.20
N THR A 494 -23.37 -1.92 28.04
CA THR A 494 -24.65 -1.47 27.42
C THR A 494 -24.54 -0.56 26.18
N SER A 495 -25.42 -0.87 25.22
CA SER A 495 -25.76 -0.13 23.98
C SER A 495 -24.68 0.09 22.93
N ILE A 496 -23.82 -0.91 22.69
CA ILE A 496 -23.02 -0.97 21.46
C ILE A 496 -23.62 -2.07 20.57
N ASN A 497 -23.95 -1.70 19.32
CA ASN A 497 -24.46 -2.58 18.26
C ASN A 497 -23.79 -3.96 18.27
N LYS A 498 -24.58 -5.03 18.09
CA LYS A 498 -24.14 -6.44 18.12
C LYS A 498 -22.82 -6.68 17.37
N TYR A 499 -22.66 -6.09 16.18
CA TYR A 499 -21.45 -6.21 15.36
C TYR A 499 -20.20 -5.59 15.99
N MET A 500 -20.35 -4.43 16.64
CA MET A 500 -19.26 -3.81 17.37
C MET A 500 -18.86 -4.61 18.60
N LYS A 501 -19.85 -5.15 19.32
CA LYS A 501 -19.60 -6.03 20.46
C LYS A 501 -18.85 -7.29 20.02
N ASP A 502 -19.19 -7.85 18.86
CA ASP A 502 -18.52 -9.02 18.29
C ASP A 502 -17.06 -8.69 17.94
N ILE A 503 -16.79 -7.54 17.31
CA ILE A 503 -15.41 -7.11 16.97
C ILE A 503 -14.57 -6.85 18.23
N CYS A 504 -15.11 -6.13 19.21
CA CYS A 504 -14.43 -5.89 20.48
C CYS A 504 -14.15 -7.20 21.22
N SER A 505 -15.11 -8.14 21.25
CA SER A 505 -14.92 -9.46 21.87
C SER A 505 -13.83 -10.27 21.18
N VAL A 506 -13.71 -10.16 19.85
CA VAL A 506 -12.64 -10.81 19.09
C VAL A 506 -11.28 -10.16 19.40
N ILE A 507 -11.20 -8.84 19.49
CA ILE A 507 -9.94 -8.14 19.84
C ILE A 507 -9.51 -8.50 21.28
N GLU A 508 -10.44 -8.48 22.23
CA GLU A 508 -10.20 -8.88 23.61
C GLU A 508 -9.75 -10.34 23.71
N TYR A 509 -10.45 -11.27 23.05
CA TYR A 509 -10.05 -12.68 22.99
C TYR A 509 -8.63 -12.82 22.44
N ASN A 510 -8.32 -12.16 21.33
CA ASN A 510 -7.02 -12.35 20.71
C ASN A 510 -5.88 -11.78 21.55
N ILE A 511 -6.08 -10.62 22.18
CA ILE A 511 -5.02 -9.99 22.95
C ILE A 511 -4.90 -10.60 24.33
N PHE A 512 -6.00 -10.90 25.03
CA PHE A 512 -5.96 -11.34 26.42
C PHE A 512 -6.07 -12.86 26.60
N GLU A 513 -6.43 -13.61 25.56
CA GLU A 513 -6.53 -15.07 25.64
C GLU A 513 -5.58 -15.76 24.65
N LEU A 514 -5.62 -15.40 23.36
CA LEU A 514 -4.79 -16.07 22.35
C LEU A 514 -3.32 -15.68 22.41
N LEU A 515 -3.00 -14.39 22.40
CA LEU A 515 -1.61 -13.91 22.42
C LEU A 515 -0.82 -14.50 23.60
N PRO A 516 -1.39 -14.57 24.82
CA PRO A 516 -0.76 -15.25 25.94
C PRO A 516 -0.35 -16.67 25.64
N SER A 517 -1.28 -17.46 25.11
CA SER A 517 -1.04 -18.87 24.82
C SER A 517 0.08 -19.04 23.79
N LEU A 518 0.12 -18.18 22.77
CA LEU A 518 1.13 -18.25 21.72
C LEU A 518 2.52 -17.84 22.23
N ILE A 519 2.63 -16.77 23.03
CA ILE A 519 3.90 -16.36 23.64
C ILE A 519 4.39 -17.42 24.62
N GLN A 520 3.49 -17.98 25.42
CA GLN A 520 3.84 -19.01 26.40
C GLN A 520 4.29 -20.31 25.71
N GLU A 521 3.57 -20.76 24.68
CA GLU A 521 3.95 -21.91 23.85
C GLU A 521 5.35 -21.69 23.25
N ASP A 522 5.58 -20.52 22.63
CA ASP A 522 6.84 -20.19 21.98
C ASP A 522 8.02 -20.14 22.97
N ILE A 523 7.89 -19.41 24.07
CA ILE A 523 8.93 -19.37 25.11
C ILE A 523 9.17 -20.78 25.63
N SER A 524 8.13 -21.57 25.92
CA SER A 524 8.32 -22.94 26.44
C SER A 524 9.08 -23.86 25.48
N HIS A 525 8.89 -23.71 24.17
CA HIS A 525 9.53 -24.55 23.16
C HIS A 525 10.91 -24.05 22.71
N HIS A 526 11.16 -22.74 22.78
CA HIS A 526 12.35 -22.11 22.21
C HIS A 526 13.23 -21.38 23.23
N TYR A 527 12.94 -21.49 24.54
CA TYR A 527 13.71 -20.80 25.60
C TYR A 527 15.22 -21.07 25.56
N ILE A 528 15.63 -22.33 25.36
CA ILE A 528 17.06 -22.68 25.28
C ILE A 528 17.72 -22.02 24.05
N ASP A 529 16.99 -21.91 22.94
CA ASP A 529 17.48 -21.23 21.73
C ASP A 529 17.65 -19.73 21.99
N TYR A 530 16.73 -19.11 22.75
CA TYR A 530 16.83 -17.71 23.16
C TYR A 530 18.06 -17.43 24.05
N LEU A 531 18.48 -18.38 24.89
CA LEU A 531 19.68 -18.24 25.73
C LEU A 531 20.99 -18.46 24.96
N THR A 532 20.97 -19.29 23.91
CA THR A 532 22.18 -19.77 23.24
C THR A 532 22.49 -19.04 21.93
N ASN A 533 21.53 -18.35 21.31
CA ASN A 533 21.70 -17.68 20.02
C ASN A 533 20.96 -16.33 19.92
N ASN A 534 21.66 -15.28 19.50
CA ASN A 534 21.12 -13.92 19.34
C ASN A 534 20.33 -13.67 18.02
N LEU A 535 20.04 -14.68 17.18
CA LEU A 535 19.77 -14.44 15.75
C LEU A 535 18.58 -15.18 15.07
N HIS A 536 17.66 -15.82 15.79
CA HIS A 536 16.43 -16.39 15.17
C HIS A 536 15.10 -15.74 15.62
N THR A 537 15.14 -14.68 16.43
CA THR A 537 13.95 -14.01 16.98
C THR A 537 12.98 -13.54 15.89
N LYS A 538 13.50 -13.07 14.74
CA LYS A 538 12.69 -12.52 13.64
C LYS A 538 11.81 -13.58 12.95
N GLU A 539 12.34 -14.79 12.75
CA GLU A 539 11.59 -15.88 12.10
C GLU A 539 10.51 -16.43 13.03
N MET A 540 10.79 -16.50 14.34
CA MET A 540 9.85 -16.91 15.37
C MET A 540 8.74 -15.87 15.60
N ILE A 541 9.08 -14.59 15.69
CA ILE A 541 8.12 -13.46 15.69
C ILE A 541 7.19 -13.58 14.48
N MET A 542 7.74 -13.84 13.30
CA MET A 542 6.95 -13.98 12.08
C MET A 542 6.02 -15.20 12.13
N ALA A 543 6.42 -16.28 12.80
CA ALA A 543 5.58 -17.46 13.02
C ALA A 543 4.43 -17.19 14.00
N ILE A 544 4.67 -16.50 15.12
CA ILE A 544 3.62 -16.09 16.07
C ILE A 544 2.67 -15.11 15.41
N SER A 545 3.18 -14.06 14.75
CA SER A 545 2.36 -13.12 13.97
C SER A 545 1.50 -13.87 12.96
N LYS A 546 2.07 -14.84 12.23
CA LYS A 546 1.29 -15.64 11.28
C LYS A 546 0.20 -16.48 11.96
N LYS A 547 0.48 -17.16 13.08
CA LYS A 547 -0.54 -17.92 13.85
C LYS A 547 -1.65 -16.97 14.38
N PHE A 548 -1.25 -15.79 14.86
CA PHE A 548 -2.14 -14.74 15.36
C PHE A 548 -3.03 -14.15 14.25
N TYR A 549 -2.50 -13.94 13.05
CA TYR A 549 -3.28 -13.47 11.90
C TYR A 549 -4.12 -14.58 11.25
N LEU A 550 -3.77 -15.86 11.43
CA LEU A 550 -4.55 -16.99 10.94
C LEU A 550 -5.78 -17.30 11.82
N SER A 551 -5.69 -17.08 13.14
CA SER A 551 -6.86 -17.19 14.04
C SER A 551 -7.89 -16.09 13.79
N PHE A 552 -7.43 -14.93 13.31
CA PHE A 552 -8.28 -13.94 12.67
C PHE A 552 -8.64 -14.42 11.27
N LYS A 553 -9.85 -14.97 11.08
CA LYS A 553 -10.42 -15.14 9.72
C LYS A 553 -10.51 -13.77 9.04
N SER A 554 -9.46 -13.39 8.30
CA SER A 554 -9.22 -12.13 7.58
C SER A 554 -9.85 -10.88 8.21
N TYR A 555 -9.03 -10.03 8.83
CA TYR A 555 -9.42 -8.69 9.29
C TYR A 555 -10.23 -7.90 8.26
N GLU A 556 -9.93 -8.06 6.97
CA GLU A 556 -10.61 -7.36 5.87
C GLU A 556 -12.11 -7.67 5.75
N TYR A 557 -12.55 -8.91 6.04
CA TYR A 557 -13.96 -9.29 5.98
C TYR A 557 -14.75 -8.71 7.15
N SER A 558 -14.21 -8.82 8.36
CA SER A 558 -14.81 -8.25 9.57
C SER A 558 -14.83 -6.72 9.55
N PHE A 559 -13.79 -6.08 9.00
CA PHE A 559 -13.69 -4.63 8.87
C PHE A 559 -14.56 -4.07 7.72
N ASN A 560 -14.72 -4.81 6.62
CA ASN A 560 -15.67 -4.43 5.55
C ASN A 560 -17.13 -4.62 5.97
N LEU A 561 -17.47 -5.72 6.66
CA LEU A 561 -18.81 -5.88 7.26
C LEU A 561 -19.09 -4.76 8.28
N PHE A 562 -18.06 -4.33 9.01
CA PHE A 562 -18.14 -3.22 9.94
C PHE A 562 -18.39 -1.86 9.27
N LYS A 563 -17.65 -1.56 8.18
CA LYS A 563 -17.87 -0.35 7.35
C LYS A 563 -19.26 -0.33 6.69
N ILE A 564 -19.78 -1.48 6.27
CA ILE A 564 -21.15 -1.59 5.72
C ILE A 564 -22.19 -1.28 6.80
N TYR A 565 -22.03 -1.80 8.02
CA TYR A 565 -23.02 -1.62 9.10
C TYR A 565 -23.04 -0.19 9.70
N LEU A 566 -21.89 0.49 9.76
CA LEU A 566 -21.84 1.93 10.12
C LEU A 566 -22.55 2.81 9.09
N LYS A 567 -22.48 2.45 7.80
CA LYS A 567 -23.24 3.11 6.72
C LYS A 567 -24.75 2.85 6.81
N GLU A 568 -25.17 1.67 7.28
CA GLU A 568 -26.60 1.34 7.46
C GLU A 568 -27.23 1.95 8.72
N LEU A 569 -26.47 2.20 9.80
CA LEU A 569 -26.98 2.78 11.05
C LEU A 569 -27.20 4.31 11.02
N GLN A 570 -26.74 5.02 10.00
CA GLN A 570 -27.14 6.41 9.77
C GLN A 570 -28.29 6.48 8.76
N PHE A 571 -29.48 6.02 9.18
CA PHE A 571 -30.74 6.61 8.73
C PHE A 571 -31.50 7.19 9.92
N ASP A 572 -31.74 8.50 9.80
CA ASP A 572 -32.75 9.33 10.47
C ASP A 572 -32.69 9.48 11.99
N LYS A 573 -31.81 10.37 12.48
CA LYS A 573 -32.18 11.78 12.79
C LYS A 573 -31.04 12.57 13.42
#